data_AF-A0AB74C4G2-F1
#
_entry.id   AF-A0AB74C4G2-F1
#
_cell.length_a   1.000
_cell.length_b   1.000
_cell.length_c   1.000
_cell.angle_alpha   90.00
_cell.angle_beta   90.00
_cell.angle_gamma   90.00
#
_symmetry.space_group_name_H-M   'P 1'
#
loop_
_entity.id
_entity.type
_entity.pdbx_description
1 polymer ?
#
loop_
_entity_poly.entity_id
_entity_poly.type
_entity_poly.pdbx_seq_one_letter_code
_entity_poly.pdbx_strand_id
1 'polypeptide(L)'
;MSLEFSIRKRRCTPGSKGDTCQLCHLLSVPCSLDYARRPARVAVQSASGRENPTPDQMPLSWEPDFSEALKTHEVLHELVGLYFRHIHNIAHTMFHEPSFMHHMREGTASMKHVYGMCALAARFSKNPIFHGISPCSRGKVYAFQAVRLCRQCTDTPSLETIQALLLIGYFFSGEVDHQRKHIYVGLARLHAEALSLWGSATQSSSNAVIQEEYRRTCFSVRIATHWSASDMFMEPEDTCHSSEMVPEIDDVLFHTLTSAELLRKPPLAPTFRCDMWAQMARTLDIFTKINGLLRQLSRGVITLNDYCQEAPILEDRLNQWYENLPEHLTYSYDHLIFFLERHLGRTFLSMHIGYYHFRQMLFFPFLKAGVGREATTTEPKAAKCNESAATVSEILNYATSLENCELDYFIYGHIAVVSSCVHLHSLLFSDDLSELFMARQRLILNFKFLMRVKSYWPIVDSSVSRLRTFQNSCRNSMSDPFALDNWMARFLTEHSSCLAERQTHDSLSSSFGVERISTQSAEYNAELSGIAQSSGILNTPNPGALEGSQLKEPENAWDGLSSLMNDQSITNEALADNAIDWLLKE
;
A
#
# COMPACT_ATOMS: atom_id res chain seq x y z
N MET A 1 -15.05 -32.19 -40.77
CA MET A 1 -16.41 -32.08 -40.20
C MET A 1 -16.24 -31.72 -38.73
N SER A 2 -16.15 -30.43 -38.44
CA SER A 2 -16.07 -29.86 -37.08
C SER A 2 -16.60 -28.43 -37.19
N LEU A 3 -17.79 -28.18 -36.65
CA LEU A 3 -18.50 -26.91 -36.74
C LEU A 3 -18.15 -26.02 -35.54
N GLU A 4 -17.69 -24.81 -35.84
CA GLU A 4 -17.54 -23.68 -34.91
C GLU A 4 -18.89 -23.33 -34.25
N PHE A 5 -18.90 -23.12 -32.92
CA PHE A 5 -20.02 -22.46 -32.24
C PHE A 5 -19.55 -21.12 -31.66
N SER A 6 -19.69 -20.08 -32.47
CA SER A 6 -19.67 -18.68 -32.05
C SER A 6 -20.92 -18.37 -31.20
N ILE A 7 -20.74 -17.92 -29.96
CA ILE A 7 -21.81 -17.32 -29.14
C ILE A 7 -22.11 -15.93 -29.74
N ARG A 8 -23.00 -15.87 -30.72
CA ARG A 8 -23.53 -14.60 -31.23
C ARG A 8 -24.45 -13.98 -30.18
N LYS A 9 -24.18 -12.72 -29.79
CA LYS A 9 -25.15 -11.85 -29.09
C LYS A 9 -26.44 -11.78 -29.92
N ARG A 10 -27.48 -12.50 -29.51
CA ARG A 10 -28.78 -12.49 -30.21
C ARG A 10 -29.59 -11.28 -29.77
N ARG A 11 -30.05 -10.49 -30.74
CA ARG A 11 -30.81 -9.24 -30.53
C ARG A 11 -32.24 -9.60 -30.05
N CYS A 12 -32.69 -9.03 -28.93
CA CYS A 12 -34.07 -9.21 -28.44
C CYS A 12 -34.99 -8.26 -29.21
N THR A 13 -35.85 -8.83 -30.07
CA THR A 13 -36.81 -8.10 -30.89
C THR A 13 -38.19 -8.10 -30.21
N PRO A 14 -38.73 -6.93 -29.85
CA PRO A 14 -40.05 -6.83 -29.22
C PRO A 14 -41.12 -7.56 -30.04
N GLY A 15 -41.95 -8.37 -29.37
CA GLY A 15 -43.11 -9.00 -30.00
C GLY A 15 -44.19 -7.96 -30.32
N SER A 16 -45.18 -8.34 -31.12
CA SER A 16 -46.26 -7.44 -31.61
C SER A 16 -47.09 -6.77 -30.51
N LYS A 17 -47.04 -7.28 -29.27
CA LYS A 17 -47.73 -6.71 -28.09
C LYS A 17 -46.83 -5.86 -27.18
N GLY A 18 -45.52 -5.75 -27.45
CA GLY A 18 -44.59 -4.92 -26.68
C GLY A 18 -44.14 -5.49 -25.33
N ASP A 19 -44.91 -6.39 -24.72
CA ASP A 19 -44.67 -6.84 -23.33
C ASP A 19 -43.64 -7.98 -23.19
N THR A 20 -43.32 -8.70 -24.27
CA THR A 20 -42.30 -9.77 -24.29
C THR A 20 -41.60 -9.83 -25.65
N CYS A 21 -40.29 -10.15 -25.67
CA CYS A 21 -39.58 -10.38 -26.94
C CYS A 21 -39.74 -11.83 -27.42
N GLN A 22 -39.72 -12.02 -28.74
CA GLN A 22 -40.02 -13.32 -29.38
C GLN A 22 -39.14 -14.47 -28.85
N LEU A 23 -37.88 -14.17 -28.52
CA LEU A 23 -36.94 -15.15 -27.99
C LEU A 23 -37.32 -15.59 -26.57
N CYS A 24 -37.70 -14.65 -25.69
CA CYS A 24 -38.13 -14.97 -24.32
C CYS A 24 -39.44 -15.76 -24.31
N HIS A 25 -40.34 -15.48 -25.26
CA HIS A 25 -41.58 -16.25 -25.45
C HIS A 25 -41.29 -17.69 -25.90
N LEU A 26 -40.38 -17.88 -26.87
CA LEU A 26 -39.97 -19.22 -27.32
C LEU A 26 -39.30 -20.03 -26.21
N LEU A 27 -38.51 -19.38 -25.36
CA LEU A 27 -37.79 -20.01 -24.26
C LEU A 27 -38.60 -20.12 -22.97
N SER A 28 -39.83 -19.61 -22.93
CA SER A 28 -40.70 -19.60 -21.75
C SER A 28 -40.04 -19.03 -20.49
N VAL A 29 -39.20 -17.99 -20.64
CA VAL A 29 -38.51 -17.30 -19.53
C VAL A 29 -38.99 -15.86 -19.37
N PRO A 30 -38.91 -15.28 -18.15
CA PRO A 30 -39.36 -13.91 -17.90
C PRO A 30 -38.58 -12.89 -18.74
N CYS A 31 -39.30 -11.96 -19.38
CA CYS A 31 -38.71 -10.90 -20.18
C CYS A 31 -38.64 -9.61 -19.37
N SER A 32 -37.51 -8.89 -19.44
CA SER A 32 -37.33 -7.59 -18.78
C SER A 32 -38.18 -6.46 -19.39
N LEU A 33 -38.91 -6.73 -20.48
CA LEU A 33 -39.89 -5.82 -21.08
C LEU A 33 -41.28 -5.89 -20.42
N ASP A 34 -41.55 -6.91 -19.59
CA ASP A 34 -42.85 -7.09 -18.95
C ASP A 34 -42.96 -6.21 -17.68
N TYR A 35 -43.62 -5.06 -17.81
CA TYR A 35 -43.82 -4.09 -16.72
C TYR A 35 -44.94 -4.49 -15.73
N ALA A 36 -45.72 -5.55 -16.01
CA ALA A 36 -46.95 -5.85 -15.28
C ALA A 36 -46.76 -6.75 -14.03
N ARG A 37 -45.54 -7.23 -13.74
CA ARG A 37 -45.25 -8.07 -12.55
C ARG A 37 -44.17 -7.49 -11.62
N ARG A 38 -44.34 -6.25 -11.18
CA ARG A 38 -43.71 -5.78 -9.93
C ARG A 38 -44.66 -6.08 -8.75
N PRO A 39 -44.25 -6.82 -7.70
CA PRO A 39 -45.09 -6.97 -6.52
C PRO A 39 -45.21 -5.62 -5.77
N ALA A 40 -46.45 -5.22 -5.52
CA ALA A 40 -46.82 -3.95 -4.90
C ALA A 40 -46.46 -3.90 -3.40
N ARG A 41 -45.90 -2.76 -2.95
CA ARG A 41 -45.74 -2.43 -1.52
C ARG A 41 -47.12 -2.23 -0.89
N VAL A 42 -47.43 -2.99 0.16
CA VAL A 42 -48.59 -2.73 1.02
C VAL A 42 -48.29 -1.51 1.91
N ALA A 43 -49.14 -0.50 1.82
CA ALA A 43 -49.12 0.69 2.65
C ALA A 43 -50.09 0.52 3.84
N VAL A 44 -49.65 0.89 5.04
CA VAL A 44 -50.52 1.17 6.19
C VAL A 44 -50.33 2.65 6.56
N GLN A 45 -51.45 3.40 6.55
CA GLN A 45 -51.58 4.84 6.84
C GLN A 45 -51.60 5.05 8.38
N SER A 46 -50.76 5.92 8.95
CA SER A 46 -50.89 7.37 9.23
C SER A 46 -51.32 7.69 10.67
N ALA A 47 -50.49 8.47 11.39
CA ALA A 47 -50.86 9.77 11.96
C ALA A 47 -49.81 10.32 12.96
N SER A 48 -49.60 11.62 12.86
CA SER A 48 -49.04 12.57 13.83
C SER A 48 -47.51 12.80 13.89
N GLY A 49 -47.10 13.86 13.19
CA GLY A 49 -46.33 14.96 13.77
C GLY A 49 -44.85 14.73 14.05
N ARG A 50 -43.99 15.12 13.11
CA ARG A 50 -42.81 15.98 13.32
C ARG A 50 -42.15 16.28 11.97
N GLU A 51 -41.64 17.50 11.86
CA GLU A 51 -41.06 18.12 10.67
C GLU A 51 -39.91 17.27 10.08
N ASN A 52 -39.84 17.19 8.75
CA ASN A 52 -38.71 16.58 8.05
C ASN A 52 -37.45 17.46 8.26
N PRO A 53 -36.33 16.94 8.78
CA PRO A 53 -35.07 17.65 8.69
C PRO A 53 -34.56 17.57 7.25
N THR A 54 -34.11 18.72 6.75
CA THR A 54 -33.38 18.93 5.50
C THR A 54 -32.16 18.01 5.36
N PRO A 55 -31.67 17.75 4.13
CA PRO A 55 -30.47 16.96 3.90
C PRO A 55 -29.22 17.80 4.22
N ASP A 56 -28.98 18.02 5.50
CA ASP A 56 -27.73 18.54 6.04
C ASP A 56 -27.67 18.10 7.51
N GLN A 57 -27.03 16.95 7.75
CA GLN A 57 -26.33 16.58 8.99
C GLN A 57 -26.02 15.07 8.98
N MET A 58 -24.78 14.75 8.64
CA MET A 58 -24.15 13.48 9.00
C MET A 58 -24.00 13.45 10.54
N PRO A 59 -24.21 12.31 11.23
CA PRO A 59 -24.07 12.28 12.69
C PRO A 59 -22.60 12.52 13.09
N LEU A 60 -22.34 13.68 13.70
CA LEU A 60 -21.14 13.96 14.49
C LEU A 60 -21.28 13.20 15.81
N SER A 61 -20.70 12.00 15.92
CA SER A 61 -20.63 11.33 17.22
C SER A 61 -19.30 10.60 17.38
N TRP A 62 -18.51 11.14 18.31
CA TRP A 62 -17.15 10.78 18.76
C TRP A 62 -15.97 11.20 17.87
N GLU A 63 -15.83 12.50 17.62
CA GLU A 63 -14.50 13.06 17.39
C GLU A 63 -13.91 13.49 18.74
N PRO A 64 -12.73 12.99 19.15
CA PRO A 64 -11.90 13.68 20.14
C PRO A 64 -11.81 15.16 19.74
N ASP A 65 -11.88 16.08 20.69
CA ASP A 65 -11.80 17.52 20.39
C ASP A 65 -10.38 17.89 19.92
N PHE A 66 -10.07 17.59 18.66
CA PHE A 66 -8.82 17.94 18.01
C PHE A 66 -8.74 19.42 17.64
N SER A 67 -9.67 20.26 18.12
CA SER A 67 -9.70 21.70 17.87
C SER A 67 -8.39 22.36 18.31
N GLU A 68 -7.76 21.87 19.38
CA GLU A 68 -6.48 22.38 19.86
C GLU A 68 -5.33 21.96 18.92
N ALA A 69 -5.28 20.70 18.48
CA ALA A 69 -4.23 20.19 17.58
C ALA A 69 -4.23 20.84 16.19
N LEU A 70 -5.40 21.35 15.76
CA LEU A 70 -5.54 22.13 14.53
C LEU A 70 -5.17 23.62 14.69
N LYS A 71 -5.18 24.15 15.92
CA LYS A 71 -4.93 25.58 16.20
C LYS A 71 -3.50 25.86 16.60
N THR A 72 -2.74 24.86 17.05
CA THR A 72 -1.37 25.04 17.53
C THR A 72 -0.37 25.07 16.40
N HIS A 73 0.07 26.27 16.02
CA HIS A 73 1.07 26.49 14.97
C HIS A 73 2.38 25.73 15.21
N GLU A 74 2.81 25.57 16.47
CA GLU A 74 4.01 24.80 16.84
C GLU A 74 3.86 23.31 16.49
N VAL A 75 2.69 22.72 16.74
CA VAL A 75 2.40 21.32 16.40
C VAL A 75 2.42 21.14 14.88
N LEU A 76 1.81 22.06 14.12
CA LEU A 76 1.85 21.99 12.65
C LEU A 76 3.29 22.07 12.10
N HIS A 77 4.13 22.94 12.67
CA HIS A 77 5.56 23.02 12.31
C HIS A 77 6.30 21.73 12.60
N GLU A 78 6.11 21.14 13.79
CA GLU A 78 6.70 19.85 14.18
C GLU A 78 6.29 18.75 13.19
N LEU A 79 4.99 18.64 12.90
CA LEU A 79 4.45 17.59 12.04
C LEU A 79 4.92 17.71 10.59
N VAL A 80 5.06 18.93 10.07
CA VAL A 80 5.65 19.15 8.73
C VAL A 80 7.12 18.74 8.72
N GLY A 81 7.89 19.02 9.79
CA GLY A 81 9.26 18.51 9.93
C GLY A 81 9.30 16.98 9.93
N LEU A 82 8.39 16.32 10.65
CA LEU A 82 8.26 14.86 10.65
C LEU A 82 7.85 14.30 9.28
N TYR A 83 7.08 15.03 8.49
CA TYR A 83 6.74 14.64 7.12
C TYR A 83 7.99 14.58 6.23
N PHE A 84 8.84 15.60 6.25
CA PHE A 84 10.10 15.59 5.50
C PHE A 84 11.06 14.52 6.04
N ARG A 85 11.02 14.29 7.36
CA ARG A 85 11.80 13.24 8.00
C ARG A 85 11.32 11.83 7.66
N HIS A 86 10.03 11.52 7.53
CA HIS A 86 9.58 10.12 7.47
C HIS A 86 8.84 9.73 6.17
N ILE A 87 8.38 10.69 5.37
CA ILE A 87 7.48 10.43 4.23
C ILE A 87 8.06 10.93 2.92
N HIS A 88 8.56 12.17 2.90
CA HIS A 88 9.22 12.72 1.72
C HIS A 88 10.49 11.93 1.41
N ASN A 89 10.80 11.78 0.11
CA ASN A 89 11.87 10.93 -0.41
C ASN A 89 11.74 9.42 -0.09
N ILE A 90 10.55 8.99 0.35
CA ILE A 90 10.17 7.58 0.50
C ILE A 90 9.00 7.25 -0.43
N ALA A 91 7.87 7.95 -0.24
CA ALA A 91 6.66 7.72 -1.03
C ALA A 91 6.62 8.53 -2.33
N HIS A 92 7.28 9.69 -2.33
CA HIS A 92 7.30 10.67 -3.42
C HIS A 92 8.42 11.70 -3.19
N THR A 93 8.66 12.61 -4.15
CA THR A 93 9.66 13.70 -4.03
C THR A 93 9.13 15.08 -4.42
N MET A 94 7.84 15.34 -4.21
CA MET A 94 7.13 16.49 -4.80
C MET A 94 7.61 17.89 -4.37
N PHE A 95 8.09 18.03 -3.13
CA PHE A 95 8.33 19.34 -2.50
C PHE A 95 9.81 19.64 -2.31
N HIS A 96 10.19 20.90 -2.47
CA HIS A 96 11.49 21.42 -2.09
C HIS A 96 11.47 21.83 -0.62
N GLU A 97 12.08 21.02 0.25
CA GLU A 97 12.01 21.19 1.71
C GLU A 97 12.45 22.58 2.20
N PRO A 98 13.61 23.13 1.79
CA PRO A 98 14.04 24.46 2.24
C PRO A 98 13.02 25.56 1.89
N SER A 99 12.43 25.47 0.69
CA SER A 99 11.37 26.40 0.26
C SER A 99 10.13 26.24 1.12
N PHE A 100 9.62 25.02 1.26
CA PHE A 100 8.37 24.78 1.97
C PHE A 100 8.48 25.22 3.43
N MET A 101 9.58 24.88 4.11
CA MET A 101 9.82 25.27 5.50
C MET A 101 9.97 26.78 5.67
N HIS A 102 10.49 27.50 4.66
CA HIS A 102 10.50 28.96 4.66
C HIS A 102 9.07 29.54 4.58
N HIS A 103 8.25 29.08 3.63
CA HIS A 103 6.85 29.51 3.53
C HIS A 103 6.05 29.16 4.80
N MET A 104 6.37 28.04 5.46
CA MET A 104 5.76 27.64 6.72
C MET A 104 6.10 28.61 7.86
N ARG A 105 7.34 29.14 7.90
CA ARG A 105 7.74 30.16 8.90
C ARG A 105 7.11 31.53 8.62
N GLU A 106 6.91 31.87 7.36
CA GLU A 106 6.28 33.14 6.94
C GLU A 106 4.75 33.12 7.00
N GLY A 107 4.14 31.95 7.24
CA GLY A 107 2.68 31.80 7.24
C GLY A 107 2.04 31.85 5.85
N THR A 108 2.83 31.60 4.80
CA THR A 108 2.41 31.65 3.38
C THR A 108 2.24 30.28 2.74
N ALA A 109 2.55 29.19 3.47
CA ALA A 109 2.36 27.83 2.97
C ALA A 109 0.88 27.48 2.75
N SER A 110 0.58 26.68 1.71
CA SER A 110 -0.79 26.22 1.46
C SER A 110 -1.25 25.28 2.57
N MET A 111 -2.36 25.62 3.22
CA MET A 111 -2.95 24.79 4.27
C MET A 111 -3.43 23.43 3.76
N LYS A 112 -3.69 23.27 2.45
CA LYS A 112 -3.97 21.95 1.86
C LYS A 112 -2.78 21.02 1.99
N HIS A 113 -1.58 21.54 1.72
CA HIS A 113 -0.33 20.80 1.89
C HIS A 113 -0.01 20.58 3.35
N VAL A 114 -0.09 21.61 4.19
CA VAL A 114 0.19 21.49 5.64
C VAL A 114 -0.67 20.39 6.26
N TYR A 115 -1.98 20.41 6.04
CA TYR A 115 -2.86 19.37 6.57
C TYR A 115 -2.61 17.99 5.92
N GLY A 116 -2.32 17.92 4.63
CA GLY A 116 -1.96 16.66 3.97
C GLY A 116 -0.66 16.05 4.52
N MET A 117 0.35 16.86 4.78
CA MET A 117 1.62 16.47 5.39
C MET A 117 1.41 16.00 6.83
N CYS A 118 0.65 16.77 7.63
CA CYS A 118 0.31 16.42 9.01
C CYS A 118 -0.49 15.10 9.08
N ALA A 119 -1.41 14.86 8.13
CA ALA A 119 -2.18 13.62 8.07
C ALA A 119 -1.29 12.37 7.95
N LEU A 120 -0.21 12.47 7.17
CA LEU A 120 0.75 11.38 7.00
C LEU A 120 1.69 11.28 8.20
N ALA A 121 2.17 12.42 8.73
CA ALA A 121 3.26 12.46 9.69
C ALA A 121 2.87 12.40 11.17
N ALA A 122 1.63 12.73 11.53
CA ALA A 122 1.17 12.77 12.93
C ALA A 122 1.38 11.44 13.67
N ARG A 123 1.40 10.32 12.94
CA ARG A 123 1.69 8.98 13.49
C ARG A 123 3.09 8.86 14.11
N PHE A 124 4.05 9.70 13.72
CA PHE A 124 5.42 9.66 14.25
C PHE A 124 5.67 10.65 15.40
N SER A 125 4.71 11.54 15.70
CA SER A 125 4.91 12.57 16.74
C SER A 125 4.84 11.98 18.15
N LYS A 126 5.71 12.45 19.04
CA LYS A 126 5.65 12.17 20.49
C LYS A 126 5.06 13.33 21.29
N ASN A 127 4.44 14.31 20.62
CA ASN A 127 3.91 15.50 21.26
C ASN A 127 2.82 15.14 22.29
N PRO A 128 2.81 15.77 23.50
CA PRO A 128 1.81 15.52 24.53
C PRO A 128 0.35 15.68 24.09
N ILE A 129 0.09 16.47 23.05
CA ILE A 129 -1.27 16.66 22.51
C ILE A 129 -1.89 15.36 21.98
N PHE A 130 -1.06 14.36 21.66
CA PHE A 130 -1.49 13.04 21.21
C PHE A 130 -1.51 11.99 22.34
N HIS A 131 -1.39 12.40 23.61
CA HIS A 131 -1.47 11.48 24.74
C HIS A 131 -2.80 10.70 24.70
N GLY A 132 -2.73 9.38 24.84
CA GLY A 132 -3.92 8.51 24.80
C GLY A 132 -4.48 8.25 23.39
N ILE A 133 -3.86 8.81 22.34
CA ILE A 133 -4.25 8.58 20.95
C ILE A 133 -3.23 7.64 20.30
N SER A 134 -3.72 6.52 19.77
CA SER A 134 -2.88 5.55 19.07
C SER A 134 -2.18 6.21 17.86
N PRO A 135 -0.90 5.89 17.58
CA PRO A 135 -0.15 6.50 16.48
C PRO A 135 -0.90 6.50 15.15
N CYS A 136 -1.51 5.36 14.78
CA CYS A 136 -2.28 5.22 13.56
C CYS A 136 -3.50 6.15 13.43
N SER A 137 -4.06 6.66 14.54
CA SER A 137 -5.25 7.52 14.50
C SER A 137 -4.94 9.02 14.50
N ARG A 138 -3.71 9.43 14.81
CA ARG A 138 -3.33 10.85 14.99
C ARG A 138 -3.50 11.71 13.74
N GLY A 139 -3.40 11.10 12.56
CA GLY A 139 -3.50 11.81 11.27
C GLY A 139 -4.92 12.12 10.80
N LYS A 140 -5.95 11.47 11.36
CA LYS A 140 -7.32 11.47 10.80
C LYS A 140 -7.95 12.87 10.74
N VAL A 141 -7.74 13.69 11.77
CA VAL A 141 -8.27 15.06 11.81
C VAL A 141 -7.66 15.94 10.70
N TYR A 142 -6.35 15.82 10.47
CA TYR A 142 -5.67 16.59 9.43
C TYR A 142 -6.09 16.12 8.03
N ALA A 143 -6.27 14.80 7.85
CA ALA A 143 -6.78 14.26 6.60
C ALA A 143 -8.17 14.82 6.26
N PHE A 144 -9.06 14.89 7.25
CA PHE A 144 -10.38 15.49 7.08
C PHE A 144 -10.30 16.95 6.61
N GLN A 145 -9.43 17.75 7.22
CA GLN A 145 -9.25 19.16 6.82
C GLN A 145 -8.64 19.29 5.43
N ALA A 146 -7.64 18.47 5.08
CA ALA A 146 -7.04 18.46 3.74
C ALA A 146 -8.10 18.13 2.67
N VAL A 147 -8.90 17.08 2.90
CA VAL A 147 -10.02 16.69 2.01
C VAL A 147 -11.03 17.82 1.87
N ARG A 148 -11.42 18.46 2.97
CA ARG A 148 -12.39 19.58 2.95
C ARG A 148 -11.89 20.73 2.07
N LEU A 149 -10.63 21.12 2.20
CA LEU A 149 -10.04 22.20 1.39
C LEU A 149 -9.87 21.80 -0.08
N CYS A 150 -9.44 20.56 -0.36
CA CYS A 150 -9.27 20.09 -1.74
C CYS A 150 -10.58 19.97 -2.52
N ARG A 151 -11.69 19.62 -1.85
CA ARG A 151 -13.03 19.55 -2.49
C ARG A 151 -13.45 20.88 -3.12
N GLN A 152 -13.01 22.00 -2.55
CA GLN A 152 -13.30 23.34 -3.06
C GLN A 152 -12.54 23.67 -4.36
N CYS A 153 -11.56 22.84 -4.74
CA CYS A 153 -10.71 23.04 -5.90
C CYS A 153 -10.76 21.86 -6.89
N THR A 154 -11.86 21.10 -6.89
CA THR A 154 -11.99 19.85 -7.67
C THR A 154 -11.91 20.07 -9.19
N ASP A 155 -12.26 21.26 -9.69
CA ASP A 155 -12.28 21.62 -11.10
C ASP A 155 -11.22 22.69 -11.46
N THR A 156 -10.27 22.95 -10.56
CA THR A 156 -9.22 23.95 -10.73
C THR A 156 -7.83 23.28 -10.74
N PRO A 157 -7.34 22.86 -11.93
CA PRO A 157 -5.99 22.33 -12.10
C PRO A 157 -4.92 23.33 -11.65
N SER A 158 -4.07 22.88 -10.72
CA SER A 158 -2.88 23.62 -10.27
C SER A 158 -1.88 22.63 -9.67
N LEU A 159 -0.58 22.99 -9.66
CA LEU A 159 0.45 22.19 -9.00
C LEU A 159 0.10 21.94 -7.53
N GLU A 160 -0.38 22.97 -6.84
CA GLU A 160 -0.82 22.90 -5.45
C GLU A 160 -1.91 21.84 -5.26
N THR A 161 -2.95 21.86 -6.10
CA THR A 161 -4.06 20.90 -6.02
C THR A 161 -3.59 19.47 -6.29
N ILE A 162 -2.72 19.25 -7.29
CA ILE A 162 -2.17 17.91 -7.61
C ILE A 162 -1.41 17.34 -6.41
N GLN A 163 -0.49 18.13 -5.85
CA GLN A 163 0.32 17.75 -4.70
C GLN A 163 -0.56 17.41 -3.49
N ALA A 164 -1.59 18.22 -3.21
CA ALA A 164 -2.51 17.97 -2.09
C ALA A 164 -3.37 16.70 -2.30
N LEU A 165 -3.88 16.48 -3.52
CA LEU A 165 -4.63 15.25 -3.87
C LEU A 165 -3.75 14.01 -3.70
N LEU A 166 -2.47 14.06 -4.08
CA LEU A 166 -1.53 12.98 -3.86
C LEU A 166 -1.29 12.69 -2.37
N LEU A 167 -1.06 13.72 -1.54
CA LEU A 167 -0.91 13.54 -0.09
C LEU A 167 -2.13 12.83 0.52
N ILE A 168 -3.34 13.22 0.11
CA ILE A 168 -4.59 12.59 0.54
C ILE A 168 -4.66 11.12 0.06
N GLY A 169 -4.30 10.85 -1.19
CA GLY A 169 -4.25 9.49 -1.74
C GLY A 169 -3.28 8.58 -0.97
N TYR A 170 -2.10 9.09 -0.63
CA TYR A 170 -1.13 8.36 0.19
C TYR A 170 -1.65 8.10 1.60
N PHE A 171 -2.38 9.04 2.20
CA PHE A 171 -3.02 8.81 3.50
C PHE A 171 -4.00 7.64 3.45
N PHE A 172 -4.91 7.62 2.46
CA PHE A 172 -5.87 6.53 2.30
C PHE A 172 -5.23 5.18 1.95
N SER A 173 -4.01 5.19 1.38
CA SER A 173 -3.23 3.96 1.19
C SER A 173 -2.88 3.28 2.53
N GLY A 174 -2.63 4.09 3.56
CA GLY A 174 -2.34 3.62 4.92
C GLY A 174 -3.57 3.18 5.72
N GLU A 175 -4.75 3.74 5.42
CA GLU A 175 -6.01 3.54 6.16
C GLU A 175 -6.90 2.41 5.59
N VAL A 176 -6.34 1.50 4.77
CA VAL A 176 -7.09 0.36 4.19
C VAL A 176 -8.18 0.78 3.19
N ASP A 177 -8.14 2.01 2.67
CA ASP A 177 -9.13 2.54 1.73
C ASP A 177 -8.52 2.76 0.33
N HIS A 178 -8.17 1.63 -0.31
CA HIS A 178 -7.60 1.62 -1.67
C HIS A 178 -8.54 2.22 -2.72
N GLN A 179 -9.85 2.22 -2.50
CA GLN A 179 -10.82 2.85 -3.40
C GLN A 179 -10.72 4.37 -3.36
N ARG A 180 -10.69 4.97 -2.16
CA ARG A 180 -10.48 6.43 -2.04
C ARG A 180 -9.10 6.82 -2.54
N LYS A 181 -8.06 6.05 -2.21
CA LYS A 181 -6.72 6.23 -2.81
C LYS A 181 -6.84 6.33 -4.33
N HIS A 182 -7.51 5.38 -4.97
CA HIS A 182 -7.65 5.36 -6.42
C HIS A 182 -8.35 6.59 -6.98
N ILE A 183 -9.42 7.05 -6.32
CA ILE A 183 -10.13 8.27 -6.71
C ILE A 183 -9.22 9.50 -6.61
N TYR A 184 -8.53 9.72 -5.48
CA TYR A 184 -7.69 10.90 -5.29
C TYR A 184 -6.45 10.90 -6.19
N VAL A 185 -5.83 9.75 -6.42
CA VAL A 185 -4.73 9.60 -7.39
C VAL A 185 -5.24 9.86 -8.81
N GLY A 186 -6.42 9.35 -9.17
CA GLY A 186 -7.05 9.61 -10.46
C GLY A 186 -7.36 11.09 -10.68
N LEU A 187 -7.86 11.79 -9.66
CA LEU A 187 -8.03 13.25 -9.70
C LEU A 187 -6.69 13.97 -9.88
N ALA A 188 -5.65 13.59 -9.13
CA ALA A 188 -4.32 14.19 -9.30
C ALA A 188 -3.78 14.01 -10.73
N ARG A 189 -3.99 12.82 -11.32
CA ARG A 189 -3.66 12.54 -12.73
C ARG A 189 -4.43 13.43 -13.69
N LEU A 190 -5.76 13.52 -13.55
CA LEU A 190 -6.59 14.37 -14.42
C LEU A 190 -6.18 15.85 -14.33
N HIS A 191 -5.83 16.34 -13.14
CA HIS A 191 -5.31 17.70 -12.97
C HIS A 191 -3.94 17.88 -13.65
N ALA A 192 -3.04 16.90 -13.56
CA ALA A 192 -1.73 16.94 -14.22
C ALA A 192 -1.84 16.91 -15.75
N GLU A 193 -2.77 16.10 -16.28
CA GLU A 193 -3.10 16.06 -17.71
C GLU A 193 -3.69 17.38 -18.19
N ALA A 194 -4.64 17.94 -17.43
CA ALA A 194 -5.21 19.24 -17.73
C ALA A 194 -4.13 20.34 -17.77
N LEU A 195 -3.18 20.35 -16.82
CA LEU A 195 -2.05 21.27 -16.87
C LEU A 195 -1.11 21.01 -18.05
N SER A 196 -0.90 19.76 -18.45
CA SER A 196 -0.02 19.44 -19.59
C SER A 196 -0.66 19.77 -20.93
N LEU A 197 -1.98 19.63 -21.06
CA LEU A 197 -2.74 19.87 -22.29
C LEU A 197 -3.14 21.35 -22.44
N TRP A 198 -3.50 22.01 -21.34
CA TRP A 198 -4.02 23.38 -21.34
C TRP A 198 -2.98 24.40 -20.86
N GLY A 199 -1.90 23.95 -20.22
CA GLY A 199 -0.89 24.80 -19.62
C GLY A 199 0.31 25.06 -20.55
N SER A 200 0.25 26.19 -21.23
CA SER A 200 1.42 26.94 -21.70
C SER A 200 2.16 27.66 -20.55
N ALA A 201 1.66 27.61 -19.30
CA ALA A 201 2.07 28.51 -18.22
C ALA A 201 3.07 27.94 -17.19
N THR A 202 3.04 26.64 -16.86
CA THR A 202 4.04 26.03 -15.95
C THR A 202 5.42 25.88 -16.60
N GLN A 203 5.47 25.77 -17.93
CA GLN A 203 6.72 25.87 -18.70
C GLN A 203 7.30 27.29 -18.75
N SER A 204 6.51 28.31 -18.38
CA SER A 204 6.89 29.73 -18.45
C SER A 204 7.35 30.33 -17.11
N SER A 205 7.34 29.57 -16.00
CA SER A 205 7.84 30.10 -14.73
C SER A 205 9.36 30.21 -14.78
N SER A 206 9.93 31.39 -14.52
CA SER A 206 11.38 31.59 -14.45
C SER A 206 12.05 30.95 -13.21
N ASN A 207 11.25 30.37 -12.31
CA ASN A 207 11.73 29.78 -11.07
C ASN A 207 12.07 28.30 -11.24
N ALA A 208 13.36 27.97 -11.22
CA ALA A 208 13.87 26.60 -11.35
C ALA A 208 13.31 25.64 -10.29
N VAL A 209 13.04 26.11 -9.07
CA VAL A 209 12.47 25.28 -7.99
C VAL A 209 11.06 24.85 -8.33
N ILE A 210 10.21 25.77 -8.80
CA ILE A 210 8.81 25.47 -9.15
C ILE A 210 8.75 24.51 -10.34
N GLN A 211 9.65 24.68 -11.33
CA GLN A 211 9.73 23.74 -12.44
C GLN A 211 10.15 22.35 -11.98
N GLU A 212 11.12 22.25 -11.07
CA GLU A 212 11.58 20.97 -10.54
C GLU A 212 10.51 20.29 -9.66
N GLU A 213 9.81 21.05 -8.80
CA GLU A 213 8.65 20.56 -8.05
C GLU A 213 7.55 20.06 -9.00
N TYR A 214 7.31 20.74 -10.13
CA TYR A 214 6.37 20.28 -11.15
C TYR A 214 6.80 18.94 -11.77
N ARG A 215 8.06 18.81 -12.23
CA ARG A 215 8.59 17.54 -12.79
C ARG A 215 8.46 16.40 -11.78
N ARG A 216 8.92 16.62 -10.55
CA ARG A 216 8.87 15.65 -9.46
C ARG A 216 7.43 15.30 -9.05
N THR A 217 6.50 16.25 -9.13
CA THR A 217 5.08 16.01 -8.87
C THR A 217 4.46 15.16 -9.98
N CYS A 218 4.66 15.50 -11.25
CA CYS A 218 4.18 14.69 -12.37
C CYS A 218 4.74 13.27 -12.34
N PHE A 219 6.02 13.14 -11.99
CA PHE A 219 6.63 11.84 -11.77
C PHE A 219 5.97 11.06 -10.61
N SER A 220 5.69 11.73 -9.49
CA SER A 220 4.98 11.15 -8.35
C SER A 220 3.54 10.74 -8.70
N VAL A 221 2.84 11.51 -9.56
CA VAL A 221 1.52 11.14 -10.11
C VAL A 221 1.63 9.84 -10.90
N ARG A 222 2.66 9.68 -11.74
CA ARG A 222 2.87 8.46 -12.51
C ARG A 222 3.11 7.26 -11.60
N ILE A 223 4.02 7.35 -10.63
CA ILE A 223 4.24 6.28 -9.63
C ILE A 223 2.91 5.92 -8.96
N ALA A 224 2.21 6.90 -8.39
CA ALA A 224 0.97 6.68 -7.66
C ALA A 224 -0.11 6.01 -8.54
N THR A 225 -0.21 6.40 -9.81
CA THR A 225 -1.17 5.83 -10.77
C THR A 225 -0.90 4.34 -11.01
N HIS A 226 0.35 3.96 -11.27
CA HIS A 226 0.74 2.57 -11.51
C HIS A 226 0.46 1.68 -10.29
N TRP A 227 0.78 2.20 -9.10
CA TRP A 227 0.61 1.48 -7.85
C TRP A 227 -0.86 1.36 -7.47
N SER A 228 -1.62 2.44 -7.64
CA SER A 228 -3.06 2.47 -7.40
C SER A 228 -3.83 1.55 -8.36
N ALA A 229 -3.44 1.50 -9.65
CA ALA A 229 -4.04 0.57 -10.60
C ALA A 229 -3.75 -0.90 -10.21
N SER A 230 -2.53 -1.18 -9.74
CA SER A 230 -2.16 -2.51 -9.24
C SER A 230 -3.05 -2.93 -8.06
N ASP A 231 -3.29 -2.04 -7.09
CA ASP A 231 -4.19 -2.28 -5.95
C ASP A 231 -5.65 -2.54 -6.36
N MET A 232 -6.08 -1.99 -7.50
CA MET A 232 -7.41 -2.20 -8.07
C MET A 232 -7.48 -3.43 -9.00
N PHE A 233 -6.38 -4.18 -9.14
CA PHE A 233 -6.25 -5.30 -10.08
C PHE A 233 -6.46 -4.90 -11.55
N MET A 234 -6.09 -3.67 -11.89
CA MET A 234 -6.24 -3.03 -13.20
C MET A 234 -4.89 -2.74 -13.87
N GLU A 235 -4.93 -2.54 -15.18
CA GLU A 235 -3.80 -1.96 -15.91
C GLU A 235 -3.79 -0.43 -15.72
N PRO A 236 -2.62 0.18 -15.49
CA PRO A 236 -2.53 1.62 -15.37
C PRO A 236 -2.76 2.33 -16.71
N GLU A 237 -3.41 3.48 -16.65
CA GLU A 237 -3.46 4.41 -17.78
C GLU A 237 -2.12 5.18 -17.82
N ASP A 238 -1.26 4.88 -18.79
CA ASP A 238 -0.02 5.64 -19.03
C ASP A 238 -0.32 6.75 -20.05
N THR A 239 -0.83 7.87 -19.56
CA THR A 239 -1.19 9.04 -20.38
C THR A 239 -0.05 10.04 -20.54
N CYS A 240 1.07 9.84 -19.84
CA CYS A 240 2.11 10.84 -19.70
C CYS A 240 3.49 10.33 -20.16
N HIS A 241 3.67 10.30 -21.48
CA HIS A 241 4.87 9.78 -22.14
C HIS A 241 5.99 10.82 -22.36
N SER A 242 5.93 12.02 -21.76
CA SER A 242 6.96 13.02 -22.05
C SER A 242 8.28 12.68 -21.35
N SER A 243 9.36 12.62 -22.14
CA SER A 243 10.75 12.56 -21.66
C SER A 243 11.11 13.76 -20.75
N GLU A 244 10.26 14.78 -20.69
CA GLU A 244 10.38 16.02 -19.90
C GLU A 244 10.14 15.83 -18.38
N MET A 245 9.79 14.62 -17.93
CA MET A 245 9.41 14.36 -16.52
C MET A 245 10.52 13.80 -15.65
N VAL A 246 11.72 13.58 -16.19
CA VAL A 246 12.88 13.17 -15.39
C VAL A 246 13.36 14.38 -14.58
N PRO A 247 13.58 14.24 -13.26
CA PRO A 247 14.21 15.29 -12.44
C PRO A 247 15.46 15.86 -13.11
N GLU A 248 15.52 17.18 -13.30
CA GLU A 248 16.69 17.84 -13.90
C GLU A 248 17.73 18.17 -12.83
N ILE A 249 17.26 18.48 -11.63
CA ILE A 249 18.09 18.79 -10.47
C ILE A 249 18.36 17.50 -9.71
N ASP A 250 19.64 17.25 -9.41
CA ASP A 250 20.08 16.10 -8.62
C ASP A 250 19.41 16.06 -7.24
N ASP A 251 19.13 14.86 -6.72
CA ASP A 251 18.46 14.65 -5.45
C ASP A 251 19.17 15.31 -4.25
N VAL A 252 20.51 15.31 -4.22
CA VAL A 252 21.28 16.00 -3.17
C VAL A 252 21.05 17.49 -3.26
N LEU A 253 21.16 18.06 -4.47
CA LEU A 253 21.04 19.51 -4.68
C LEU A 253 19.63 20.00 -4.36
N PHE A 254 18.60 19.24 -4.74
CA PHE A 254 17.21 19.54 -4.44
C PHE A 254 16.89 19.42 -2.94
N HIS A 255 17.66 18.64 -2.17
CA HIS A 255 17.48 18.56 -0.72
C HIS A 255 18.26 19.63 0.04
N THR A 256 19.47 19.96 -0.42
CA THR A 256 20.45 20.74 0.35
C THR A 256 20.49 22.23 0.03
N LEU A 257 20.24 22.62 -1.23
CA LEU A 257 20.40 24.01 -1.66
C LEU A 257 19.18 24.86 -1.31
N THR A 258 19.42 26.12 -0.94
CA THR A 258 18.34 27.09 -0.79
C THR A 258 17.75 27.48 -2.14
N SER A 259 16.53 28.05 -2.13
CA SER A 259 15.88 28.54 -3.35
C SER A 259 16.73 29.58 -4.07
N ALA A 260 17.39 30.47 -3.31
CA ALA A 260 18.25 31.51 -3.88
C ALA A 260 19.48 30.93 -4.59
N GLU A 261 20.00 29.80 -4.10
CA GLU A 261 21.13 29.08 -4.70
C GLU A 261 20.71 28.31 -5.95
N LEU A 262 19.55 27.65 -5.95
CA LEU A 262 19.03 26.96 -7.14
C LEU A 262 18.62 27.92 -8.27
N LEU A 263 18.17 29.13 -7.93
CA LEU A 263 17.83 30.18 -8.90
C LEU A 263 19.07 30.79 -9.58
N ARG A 264 20.22 30.76 -8.90
CA ARG A 264 21.50 31.09 -9.54
C ARG A 264 21.93 29.85 -10.31
N LYS A 265 21.94 29.94 -11.66
CA LYS A 265 22.31 28.87 -12.61
C LYS A 265 23.08 27.74 -11.93
N PRO A 266 22.58 26.48 -11.95
CA PRO A 266 23.23 25.39 -11.26
C PRO A 266 24.72 25.36 -11.65
N PRO A 267 25.63 25.06 -10.72
CA PRO A 267 27.03 24.82 -11.07
C PRO A 267 27.09 23.85 -12.25
N LEU A 268 28.15 23.94 -13.08
CA LEU A 268 28.49 22.94 -14.11
C LEU A 268 27.99 21.54 -13.69
N ALA A 269 27.25 20.85 -14.58
CA ALA A 269 26.61 19.57 -14.30
C ALA A 269 27.49 18.75 -13.35
N PRO A 270 27.00 18.40 -12.14
CA PRO A 270 27.87 17.86 -11.12
C PRO A 270 28.54 16.61 -11.67
N THR A 271 29.84 16.48 -11.44
CA THR A 271 30.62 15.28 -11.82
C THR A 271 30.05 14.00 -11.18
N PHE A 272 29.20 14.16 -10.17
CA PHE A 272 28.53 13.12 -9.41
C PHE A 272 27.03 13.41 -9.33
N ARG A 273 26.20 12.54 -9.92
CA ARG A 273 24.72 12.59 -9.82
C ARG A 273 24.20 11.35 -9.09
N CYS A 274 23.34 11.56 -8.12
CA CYS A 274 22.65 10.54 -7.35
C CYS A 274 21.36 10.09 -8.04
N ASP A 275 20.57 11.01 -8.63
CA ASP A 275 19.41 10.75 -9.49
C ASP A 275 18.54 9.51 -9.13
N MET A 276 18.44 9.16 -7.85
CA MET A 276 17.87 7.88 -7.40
C MET A 276 16.38 7.83 -7.73
N TRP A 277 15.69 8.96 -7.64
CA TRP A 277 14.29 9.06 -8.07
C TRP A 277 14.13 8.85 -9.58
N ALA A 278 15.04 9.37 -10.39
CA ALA A 278 15.05 9.10 -11.82
C ALA A 278 15.35 7.63 -12.12
N GLN A 279 16.22 6.97 -11.33
CA GLN A 279 16.48 5.54 -11.46
C GLN A 279 15.26 4.70 -11.07
N MET A 280 14.56 5.02 -9.99
CA MET A 280 13.28 4.40 -9.62
C MET A 280 12.22 4.60 -10.71
N ALA A 281 12.22 5.75 -11.40
CA ALA A 281 11.30 5.99 -12.51
C ALA A 281 11.44 4.96 -13.63
N ARG A 282 12.68 4.60 -13.94
CA ARG A 282 13.02 3.70 -15.05
C ARG A 282 12.58 2.26 -14.79
N THR A 283 12.32 1.89 -13.54
CA THR A 283 11.85 0.53 -13.19
C THR A 283 10.33 0.37 -13.19
N LEU A 284 9.55 1.46 -13.28
CA LEU A 284 8.08 1.41 -13.24
C LEU A 284 7.44 0.59 -14.37
N ASP A 285 7.95 0.69 -15.59
CA ASP A 285 7.45 -0.12 -16.72
C ASP A 285 7.79 -1.61 -16.54
N ILE A 286 8.95 -1.90 -15.94
CA ILE A 286 9.33 -3.28 -15.61
C ILE A 286 8.37 -3.84 -14.56
N PHE A 287 8.12 -3.11 -13.47
CA PHE A 287 7.13 -3.46 -12.44
C PHE A 287 5.75 -3.73 -13.04
N THR A 288 5.28 -2.85 -13.91
CA THR A 288 3.95 -2.97 -14.54
C THR A 288 3.84 -4.24 -15.37
N LYS A 289 4.88 -4.57 -16.14
CA LYS A 289 4.91 -5.78 -16.95
C LYS A 289 5.02 -7.05 -16.11
N ILE A 290 5.76 -7.03 -15.00
CA ILE A 290 5.80 -8.14 -14.05
C ILE A 290 4.40 -8.38 -13.46
N ASN A 291 3.73 -7.33 -12.98
CA ASN A 291 2.37 -7.45 -12.44
C ASN A 291 1.40 -7.96 -13.50
N GLY A 292 1.45 -7.42 -14.72
CA GLY A 292 0.64 -7.88 -15.85
C GLY A 292 0.85 -9.37 -16.14
N LEU A 293 2.10 -9.82 -16.17
CA LEU A 293 2.45 -11.22 -16.43
C LEU A 293 1.95 -12.16 -15.34
N LEU A 294 2.12 -11.80 -14.05
CA LEU A 294 1.58 -12.55 -12.92
C LEU A 294 0.05 -12.63 -12.97
N ARG A 295 -0.62 -11.53 -13.31
CA ARG A 295 -2.08 -11.49 -13.47
C ARG A 295 -2.55 -12.39 -14.60
N GLN A 296 -1.90 -12.32 -15.76
CA GLN A 296 -2.24 -13.16 -16.91
C GLN A 296 -2.09 -14.65 -16.58
N LEU A 297 -1.00 -15.03 -15.91
CA LEU A 297 -0.78 -16.41 -15.49
C LEU A 297 -1.87 -16.87 -14.51
N SER A 298 -2.18 -16.06 -13.49
CA SER A 298 -3.20 -16.39 -12.49
C SER A 298 -4.62 -16.52 -13.04
N ARG A 299 -4.92 -15.84 -14.15
CA ARG A 299 -6.23 -15.88 -14.84
C ARG A 299 -6.28 -16.98 -15.91
N GLY A 300 -5.20 -17.74 -16.10
CA GLY A 300 -5.09 -18.74 -17.16
C GLY A 300 -5.10 -18.16 -18.58
N VAL A 301 -4.81 -16.86 -18.73
CA VAL A 301 -4.68 -16.20 -20.04
C VAL A 301 -3.42 -16.70 -20.76
N ILE A 302 -2.37 -16.97 -19.98
CA ILE A 302 -1.12 -17.58 -20.44
C ILE A 302 -0.84 -18.84 -19.62
N THR A 303 -0.09 -19.77 -20.21
CA THR A 303 0.39 -20.97 -19.51
C THR A 303 1.69 -20.70 -18.76
N LEU A 304 2.10 -21.62 -17.86
CA LEU A 304 3.41 -21.55 -17.22
C LEU A 304 4.56 -21.65 -18.24
N ASN A 305 4.34 -22.32 -19.38
CA ASN A 305 5.32 -22.37 -20.46
C ASN A 305 5.51 -21.00 -21.10
N ASP A 306 4.42 -20.27 -21.37
CA ASP A 306 4.48 -18.90 -21.89
C ASP A 306 5.15 -17.96 -20.89
N TYR A 307 4.82 -18.10 -19.59
CA TYR A 307 5.50 -17.38 -18.51
C TYR A 307 7.01 -17.65 -18.51
N CYS A 308 7.43 -18.90 -18.75
CA CYS A 308 8.85 -19.27 -18.83
C CYS A 308 9.58 -18.62 -20.00
N GLN A 309 8.88 -18.19 -21.05
CA GLN A 309 9.48 -17.46 -22.19
C GLN A 309 9.56 -15.96 -21.95
N GLU A 310 8.56 -15.38 -21.27
CA GLU A 310 8.51 -13.93 -20.99
C GLU A 310 9.35 -13.53 -19.77
N ALA A 311 9.41 -14.37 -18.73
CA ALA A 311 10.14 -14.05 -17.51
C ALA A 311 11.64 -13.75 -17.72
N PRO A 312 12.39 -14.49 -18.56
CA PRO A 312 13.77 -14.14 -18.91
C PRO A 312 13.92 -12.75 -19.54
N ILE A 313 12.96 -12.31 -20.35
CA ILE A 313 12.98 -10.98 -20.98
C ILE A 313 12.86 -9.89 -19.90
N LEU A 314 11.99 -10.09 -18.92
CA LEU A 314 11.85 -9.15 -17.79
C LEU A 314 13.05 -9.21 -16.84
N GLU A 315 13.64 -10.38 -16.63
CA GLU A 315 14.89 -10.54 -15.90
C GLU A 315 16.03 -9.76 -16.57
N ASP A 316 16.22 -9.91 -17.88
CA ASP A 316 17.27 -9.20 -18.62
C ASP A 316 17.09 -7.68 -18.52
N ARG A 317 15.86 -7.18 -18.50
CA ARG A 317 15.59 -5.75 -18.32
C ARG A 317 15.91 -5.25 -16.91
N LEU A 318 15.68 -6.07 -15.88
CA LEU A 318 16.11 -5.78 -14.50
C LEU A 318 17.64 -5.75 -14.44
N ASN A 319 18.30 -6.77 -14.99
CA ASN A 319 19.77 -6.86 -15.00
C ASN A 319 20.39 -5.68 -15.76
N GLN A 320 19.86 -5.34 -16.94
CA GLN A 320 20.29 -4.16 -17.70
C GLN A 320 20.12 -2.86 -16.92
N TRP A 321 19.02 -2.69 -16.18
CA TRP A 321 18.87 -1.51 -15.33
C TRP A 321 19.99 -1.46 -14.26
N TYR A 322 20.27 -2.58 -13.60
CA TYR A 322 21.29 -2.67 -12.56
C TYR A 322 22.71 -2.45 -13.10
N GLU A 323 23.06 -3.07 -14.23
CA GLU A 323 24.36 -2.95 -14.90
C GLU A 323 24.62 -1.53 -15.42
N ASN A 324 23.56 -0.79 -15.78
CA ASN A 324 23.66 0.60 -16.23
C ASN A 324 23.65 1.61 -15.08
N LEU A 325 23.60 1.17 -13.81
CA LEU A 325 23.75 2.07 -12.68
C LEU A 325 25.18 2.64 -12.66
N PRO A 326 25.33 3.95 -12.37
CA PRO A 326 26.62 4.48 -11.94
C PRO A 326 27.23 3.64 -10.82
N GLU A 327 28.54 3.45 -10.82
CA GLU A 327 29.26 2.59 -9.88
C GLU A 327 28.89 2.89 -8.43
N HIS A 328 28.84 4.17 -8.06
CA HIS A 328 28.50 4.62 -6.71
C HIS A 328 27.03 4.38 -6.30
N LEU A 329 26.14 4.05 -7.24
CA LEU A 329 24.74 3.69 -6.99
C LEU A 329 24.52 2.17 -6.99
N THR A 330 25.56 1.36 -7.12
CA THR A 330 25.44 -0.10 -6.99
C THR A 330 25.23 -0.49 -5.53
N TYR A 331 24.49 -1.57 -5.29
CA TYR A 331 24.17 -1.98 -3.92
C TYR A 331 25.41 -2.57 -3.24
N SER A 332 25.89 -1.90 -2.19
CA SER A 332 26.93 -2.40 -1.28
C SER A 332 26.77 -1.74 0.08
N TYR A 333 27.33 -2.37 1.12
CA TYR A 333 27.37 -1.77 2.46
C TYR A 333 28.16 -0.44 2.46
N ASP A 334 29.27 -0.37 1.74
CA ASP A 334 30.09 0.85 1.66
C ASP A 334 29.33 2.01 1.01
N HIS A 335 28.57 1.75 -0.06
CA HIS A 335 27.73 2.76 -0.70
C HIS A 335 26.54 3.16 0.20
N LEU A 336 25.96 2.22 0.95
CA LEU A 336 24.95 2.55 1.96
C LEU A 336 25.51 3.55 2.98
N ILE A 337 26.67 3.28 3.56
CA ILE A 337 27.30 4.19 4.53
C ILE A 337 27.61 5.54 3.88
N PHE A 338 28.14 5.55 2.66
CA PHE A 338 28.41 6.78 1.90
C PHE A 338 27.15 7.67 1.75
N PHE A 339 26.00 7.08 1.46
CA PHE A 339 24.74 7.82 1.33
C PHE A 339 24.08 8.13 2.67
N LEU A 340 24.25 7.29 3.69
CA LEU A 340 23.79 7.54 5.05
C LEU A 340 24.42 8.84 5.59
N GLU A 341 25.73 9.02 5.42
CA GLU A 341 26.47 10.24 5.81
C GLU A 341 25.98 11.51 5.09
N ARG A 342 25.26 11.34 3.96
CA ARG A 342 24.69 12.43 3.16
C ARG A 342 23.18 12.59 3.35
N HIS A 343 22.61 11.95 4.37
CA HIS A 343 21.16 11.94 4.64
C HIS A 343 20.31 11.35 3.51
N LEU A 344 20.90 10.46 2.72
CA LEU A 344 20.29 9.80 1.57
C LEU A 344 20.17 8.28 1.73
N GLY A 345 20.57 7.74 2.90
CA GLY A 345 20.54 6.31 3.19
C GLY A 345 19.17 5.69 2.94
N ARG A 346 18.08 6.34 3.34
CA ARG A 346 16.72 5.83 3.05
C ARG A 346 16.40 5.78 1.57
N THR A 347 16.67 6.84 0.83
CA THR A 347 16.40 6.90 -0.62
C THR A 347 17.17 5.80 -1.35
N PHE A 348 18.43 5.58 -0.93
CA PHE A 348 19.28 4.51 -1.45
C PHE A 348 18.68 3.12 -1.16
N LEU A 349 18.30 2.84 0.09
CA LEU A 349 17.65 1.58 0.46
C LEU A 349 16.32 1.38 -0.28
N SER A 350 15.49 2.42 -0.39
CA SER A 350 14.23 2.43 -1.13
C SER A 350 14.39 2.04 -2.59
N MET A 351 15.47 2.51 -3.24
CA MET A 351 15.74 2.20 -4.65
C MET A 351 16.06 0.72 -4.82
N HIS A 352 16.95 0.20 -3.99
CA HIS A 352 17.40 -1.18 -4.09
C HIS A 352 16.36 -2.19 -3.62
N ILE A 353 15.61 -1.91 -2.56
CA ILE A 353 14.55 -2.82 -2.11
C ILE A 353 13.46 -2.95 -3.18
N GLY A 354 13.16 -1.89 -3.94
CA GLY A 354 12.26 -1.96 -5.09
C GLY A 354 12.75 -2.93 -6.17
N TYR A 355 14.04 -2.84 -6.52
CA TYR A 355 14.67 -3.76 -7.49
C TYR A 355 14.57 -5.23 -7.06
N TYR A 356 14.98 -5.55 -5.83
CA TYR A 356 14.92 -6.93 -5.32
C TYR A 356 13.48 -7.40 -5.09
N HIS A 357 12.55 -6.48 -4.75
CA HIS A 357 11.14 -6.80 -4.68
C HIS A 357 10.57 -7.22 -6.04
N PHE A 358 10.93 -6.53 -7.12
CA PHE A 358 10.48 -6.89 -8.47
C PHE A 358 11.05 -8.24 -8.91
N ARG A 359 12.33 -8.51 -8.59
CA ARG A 359 12.94 -9.83 -8.85
C ARG A 359 12.25 -10.95 -8.07
N GLN A 360 12.04 -10.79 -6.75
CA GLN A 360 11.39 -11.85 -5.96
C GLN A 360 9.97 -12.14 -6.47
N MET A 361 9.21 -11.12 -6.90
CA MET A 361 7.88 -11.31 -7.50
C MET A 361 7.96 -12.05 -8.84
N LEU A 362 8.90 -11.68 -9.73
CA LEU A 362 9.10 -12.33 -11.02
C LEU A 362 9.42 -13.82 -10.87
N PHE A 363 10.18 -14.19 -9.84
CA PHE A 363 10.58 -15.57 -9.60
C PHE A 363 9.68 -16.34 -8.63
N PHE A 364 8.74 -15.68 -7.96
CA PHE A 364 7.83 -16.30 -7.00
C PHE A 364 7.07 -17.52 -7.55
N PRO A 365 6.58 -17.52 -8.81
CA PRO A 365 5.84 -18.68 -9.36
C PRO A 365 6.68 -19.95 -9.54
N PHE A 366 8.00 -19.87 -9.34
CA PHE A 366 8.89 -21.04 -9.38
C PHE A 366 9.11 -21.68 -8.01
N LEU A 367 8.59 -21.08 -6.93
CA LEU A 367 8.48 -21.75 -5.62
C LEU A 367 7.39 -22.81 -5.73
N LYS A 368 7.72 -24.09 -5.55
CA LYS A 368 6.77 -25.22 -5.61
C LYS A 368 6.83 -26.03 -4.32
N ALA A 369 5.71 -26.64 -3.95
CA ALA A 369 5.60 -27.49 -2.76
C ALA A 369 6.05 -28.96 -2.94
N GLY A 370 6.73 -29.36 -4.03
CA GLY A 370 6.98 -30.79 -4.27
C GLY A 370 8.11 -31.21 -5.23
N VAL A 371 8.62 -32.42 -4.97
CA VAL A 371 9.77 -33.11 -5.61
C VAL A 371 9.36 -33.79 -6.92
N GLY A 372 10.11 -33.58 -8.00
CA GLY A 372 9.92 -34.24 -9.30
C GLY A 372 10.87 -33.72 -10.40
N ARG A 373 10.82 -34.30 -11.61
CA ARG A 373 11.67 -33.86 -12.76
C ARG A 373 11.47 -32.40 -13.19
N GLU A 374 10.34 -31.79 -12.86
CA GLU A 374 10.11 -30.35 -13.07
C GLU A 374 10.72 -29.47 -11.96
N ALA A 375 11.02 -30.03 -10.79
CA ALA A 375 11.68 -29.32 -9.70
C ALA A 375 13.13 -28.97 -10.10
N THR A 376 13.86 -29.92 -10.70
CA THR A 376 15.24 -29.71 -11.17
C THR A 376 15.38 -28.61 -12.24
N THR A 377 14.36 -28.36 -13.06
CA THR A 377 14.40 -27.30 -14.09
C THR A 377 14.02 -25.92 -13.53
N THR A 378 13.29 -25.88 -12.41
CA THR A 378 12.79 -24.66 -11.77
C THR A 378 13.65 -24.21 -10.58
N GLU A 379 14.45 -25.12 -10.03
CA GLU A 379 15.38 -24.91 -8.91
C GLU A 379 16.31 -23.68 -9.11
N PRO A 380 16.95 -23.44 -10.28
CA PRO A 380 17.76 -22.24 -10.46
C PRO A 380 16.96 -20.94 -10.36
N LYS A 381 15.67 -20.96 -10.73
CA LYS A 381 14.79 -19.78 -10.66
C LYS A 381 14.26 -19.59 -9.24
N ALA A 382 13.95 -20.67 -8.53
CA ALA A 382 13.61 -20.64 -7.11
C ALA A 382 14.78 -20.08 -6.27
N ALA A 383 16.02 -20.44 -6.60
CA ALA A 383 17.21 -19.88 -5.96
C ALA A 383 17.31 -18.34 -6.16
N LYS A 384 17.01 -17.82 -7.36
CA LYS A 384 16.95 -16.36 -7.62
C LYS A 384 15.86 -15.66 -6.80
N CYS A 385 14.72 -16.31 -6.57
CA CYS A 385 13.68 -15.80 -5.68
C CYS A 385 14.19 -15.69 -4.23
N ASN A 386 14.80 -16.77 -3.73
CA ASN A 386 15.39 -16.83 -2.39
C ASN A 386 16.51 -15.79 -2.18
N GLU A 387 17.41 -15.64 -3.16
CA GLU A 387 18.46 -14.62 -3.15
C GLU A 387 17.86 -13.21 -3.02
N SER A 388 16.85 -12.91 -3.84
CA SER A 388 16.21 -11.58 -3.83
C SER A 388 15.48 -11.33 -2.50
N ALA A 389 14.76 -12.32 -1.96
CA ALA A 389 14.09 -12.22 -0.67
C ALA A 389 15.08 -12.10 0.50
N ALA A 390 16.26 -12.72 0.39
CA ALA A 390 17.34 -12.57 1.35
C ALA A 390 17.85 -11.13 1.39
N THR A 391 18.16 -10.54 0.23
CA THR A 391 18.63 -9.14 0.16
C THR A 391 17.55 -8.15 0.61
N VAL A 392 16.27 -8.41 0.29
CA VAL A 392 15.15 -7.62 0.85
C VAL A 392 15.20 -7.64 2.39
N SER A 393 15.39 -8.80 3.00
CA SER A 393 15.41 -8.95 4.46
C SER A 393 16.65 -8.28 5.09
N GLU A 394 17.78 -8.30 4.38
CA GLU A 394 18.98 -7.55 4.76
C GLU A 394 18.74 -6.03 4.74
N ILE A 395 18.11 -5.50 3.69
CA ILE A 395 17.76 -4.07 3.61
C ILE A 395 16.83 -3.68 4.76
N LEU A 396 15.82 -4.49 5.05
CA LEU A 396 14.89 -4.25 6.17
C LEU A 396 15.61 -4.29 7.53
N ASN A 397 16.62 -5.14 7.68
CA ASN A 397 17.47 -5.14 8.85
C ASN A 397 18.29 -3.84 8.98
N TYR A 398 18.89 -3.35 7.90
CA TYR A 398 19.55 -2.03 7.92
C TYR A 398 18.56 -0.91 8.27
N ALA A 399 17.36 -0.95 7.70
CA ALA A 399 16.31 0.04 8.00
C ALA A 399 15.84 0.03 9.45
N THR A 400 16.06 -1.08 10.17
CA THR A 400 15.72 -1.21 11.60
C THR A 400 16.90 -0.88 12.51
N SER A 401 18.13 -1.16 12.07
CA SER A 401 19.35 -1.09 12.89
C SER A 401 20.18 0.17 12.72
N LEU A 402 20.07 0.84 11.57
CA LEU A 402 20.80 2.07 11.28
C LEU A 402 19.88 3.29 11.42
N GLU A 403 20.34 4.29 12.18
CA GLU A 403 19.65 5.57 12.32
C GLU A 403 19.69 6.36 11.00
N ASN A 404 18.61 7.08 10.68
CA ASN A 404 18.43 7.83 9.43
C ASN A 404 18.35 6.95 8.16
N CYS A 405 18.10 5.64 8.33
CA CYS A 405 17.80 4.68 7.26
C CYS A 405 16.40 4.06 7.39
N GLU A 406 15.55 4.63 8.25
CA GLU A 406 14.25 4.05 8.59
C GLU A 406 13.30 4.03 7.40
N LEU A 407 12.80 2.83 7.08
CA LEU A 407 11.79 2.60 6.03
C LEU A 407 10.40 2.40 6.66
N ASP A 408 10.01 3.27 7.58
CA ASP A 408 8.75 3.17 8.35
C ASP A 408 7.50 3.55 7.52
N TYR A 409 7.35 2.96 6.34
CA TYR A 409 6.26 3.20 5.40
C TYR A 409 5.60 1.87 5.00
N PHE A 410 4.27 1.88 4.88
CA PHE A 410 3.47 0.65 4.80
C PHE A 410 3.85 -0.30 3.65
N ILE A 411 4.35 0.23 2.52
CA ILE A 411 4.76 -0.61 1.39
C ILE A 411 5.85 -1.60 1.79
N TYR A 412 6.80 -1.19 2.62
CA TYR A 412 7.90 -2.07 3.02
C TYR A 412 7.40 -3.18 3.94
N GLY A 413 6.28 -2.96 4.65
CA GLY A 413 5.56 -4.02 5.35
C GLY A 413 5.00 -5.07 4.38
N HIS A 414 4.39 -4.65 3.27
CA HIS A 414 3.97 -5.60 2.22
C HIS A 414 5.15 -6.36 1.62
N ILE A 415 6.25 -5.66 1.31
CA ILE A 415 7.47 -6.27 0.76
C ILE A 415 8.05 -7.31 1.75
N ALA A 416 8.05 -6.98 3.05
CA ALA A 416 8.46 -7.88 4.13
C ALA A 416 7.58 -9.12 4.26
N VAL A 417 6.27 -8.98 4.06
CA VAL A 417 5.34 -10.11 4.03
C VAL A 417 5.63 -11.04 2.84
N VAL A 418 5.85 -10.49 1.64
CA VAL A 418 6.19 -11.29 0.46
C VAL A 418 7.51 -12.05 0.66
N SER A 419 8.57 -11.37 1.15
CA SER A 419 9.85 -12.05 1.43
C SER A 419 9.73 -13.09 2.56
N SER A 420 8.86 -12.85 3.54
CA SER A 420 8.55 -13.84 4.59
C SER A 420 7.90 -15.10 4.02
N CYS A 421 7.00 -14.99 3.03
CA CYS A 421 6.47 -16.17 2.35
C CYS A 421 7.56 -16.99 1.64
N VAL A 422 8.56 -16.32 1.05
CA VAL A 422 9.72 -16.99 0.44
C VAL A 422 10.55 -17.72 1.49
N HIS A 423 10.83 -17.09 2.64
CA HIS A 423 11.58 -17.78 3.72
C HIS A 423 10.79 -18.92 4.36
N LEU A 424 9.46 -18.82 4.44
CA LEU A 424 8.59 -19.93 4.85
C LEU A 424 8.67 -21.10 3.86
N HIS A 425 8.80 -20.84 2.56
CA HIS A 425 9.09 -21.88 1.56
C HIS A 425 10.37 -22.63 1.93
N SER A 426 11.47 -21.90 2.16
CA SER A 426 12.75 -22.51 2.49
C SER A 426 12.65 -23.33 3.77
N LEU A 427 11.94 -22.85 4.80
CA LEU A 427 11.75 -23.57 6.07
C LEU A 427 10.97 -24.89 5.93
N LEU A 428 10.05 -24.96 4.97
CA LEU A 428 9.17 -26.11 4.79
C LEU A 428 9.73 -27.14 3.81
N PHE A 429 10.53 -26.71 2.83
CA PHE A 429 10.91 -27.55 1.69
C PHE A 429 12.42 -27.67 1.43
N SER A 430 13.28 -26.91 2.12
CA SER A 430 14.73 -27.10 2.00
C SER A 430 15.23 -28.23 2.92
N ASP A 431 16.13 -29.05 2.38
CA ASP A 431 16.86 -30.08 3.13
C ASP A 431 18.21 -29.57 3.68
N ASP A 432 18.64 -28.34 3.33
CA ASP A 432 19.91 -27.76 3.80
C ASP A 432 19.75 -27.06 5.15
N LEU A 433 20.45 -27.57 6.17
CA LEU A 433 20.47 -27.01 7.52
C LEU A 433 20.94 -25.55 7.54
N SER A 434 21.85 -25.15 6.67
CA SER A 434 22.33 -23.77 6.57
C SER A 434 21.23 -22.85 6.04
N GLU A 435 20.55 -23.24 4.96
CA GLU A 435 19.38 -22.52 4.43
C GLU A 435 18.25 -22.41 5.46
N LEU A 436 17.94 -23.49 6.18
CA LEU A 436 16.92 -23.48 7.23
C LEU A 436 17.27 -22.47 8.35
N PHE A 437 18.53 -22.47 8.81
CA PHE A 437 18.99 -21.52 9.82
C PHE A 437 18.87 -20.07 9.33
N MET A 438 19.31 -19.80 8.10
CA MET A 438 19.28 -18.45 7.53
C MET A 438 17.84 -17.98 7.27
N ALA A 439 16.96 -18.85 6.78
CA ALA A 439 15.54 -18.55 6.56
C ALA A 439 14.85 -18.20 7.89
N ARG A 440 15.13 -18.96 8.95
CA ARG A 440 14.66 -18.67 10.31
C ARG A 440 15.10 -17.28 10.77
N GLN A 441 16.39 -16.96 10.65
CA GLN A 441 16.92 -15.67 11.05
C GLN A 441 16.29 -14.50 10.27
N ARG A 442 16.09 -14.67 8.96
CA ARG A 442 15.49 -13.62 8.10
C ARG A 442 14.01 -13.40 8.41
N LEU A 443 13.24 -14.45 8.68
CA LEU A 443 11.87 -14.32 9.16
C LEU A 443 11.79 -13.51 10.46
N ILE A 444 12.73 -13.77 11.37
CA ILE A 444 12.82 -13.04 12.64
C ILE A 444 13.01 -11.54 12.40
N LEU A 445 13.93 -11.19 11.50
CA LEU A 445 14.19 -9.79 11.13
C LEU A 445 12.96 -9.14 10.47
N ASN A 446 12.29 -9.84 9.56
CA ASN A 446 11.11 -9.33 8.88
C ASN A 446 9.94 -9.09 9.85
N PHE A 447 9.71 -10.00 10.79
CA PHE A 447 8.65 -9.86 11.79
C PHE A 447 8.94 -8.71 12.77
N LYS A 448 10.21 -8.51 13.16
CA LYS A 448 10.62 -7.34 13.94
C LYS A 448 10.30 -6.04 13.20
N PHE A 449 10.62 -5.97 11.92
CA PHE A 449 10.28 -4.83 11.08
C PHE A 449 8.76 -4.64 10.96
N LEU A 450 8.00 -5.72 10.73
CA LEU A 450 6.54 -5.66 10.58
C LEU A 450 5.84 -5.13 11.84
N MET A 451 6.26 -5.55 13.02
CA MET A 451 5.73 -5.04 14.29
C MET A 451 5.93 -3.52 14.42
N ARG A 452 7.10 -3.03 13.98
CA ARG A 452 7.41 -1.60 14.02
C ARG A 452 6.50 -0.82 13.09
N VAL A 453 6.37 -1.24 11.82
CA VAL A 453 5.55 -0.52 10.83
C VAL A 453 4.05 -0.65 11.12
N LYS A 454 3.59 -1.79 11.67
CA LYS A 454 2.20 -2.02 12.07
C LYS A 454 1.71 -0.99 13.08
N SER A 455 2.57 -0.58 14.03
CA SER A 455 2.20 0.42 15.03
C SER A 455 1.78 1.77 14.41
N TYR A 456 2.26 2.08 13.19
CA TYR A 456 1.98 3.32 12.48
C TYR A 456 0.89 3.19 11.41
N TRP A 457 0.79 2.05 10.73
CA TRP A 457 0.03 1.93 9.48
C TRP A 457 -1.01 0.80 9.54
N PRO A 458 -2.33 1.12 9.65
CA PRO A 458 -3.40 0.11 9.75
C PRO A 458 -3.41 -0.94 8.64
N ILE A 459 -3.03 -0.58 7.41
CA ILE A 459 -2.96 -1.52 6.28
C ILE A 459 -2.01 -2.69 6.51
N VAL A 460 -1.01 -2.55 7.40
CA VAL A 460 -0.08 -3.65 7.70
C VAL A 460 -0.79 -4.80 8.40
N ASP A 461 -1.87 -4.55 9.15
CA ASP A 461 -2.71 -5.61 9.73
C ASP A 461 -3.30 -6.51 8.64
N SER A 462 -3.75 -5.92 7.53
CA SER A 462 -4.22 -6.67 6.35
C SER A 462 -3.08 -7.53 5.78
N SER A 463 -1.89 -6.95 5.61
CA SER A 463 -0.71 -7.67 5.09
C SER A 463 -0.31 -8.85 5.98
N VAL A 464 -0.30 -8.66 7.30
CA VAL A 464 -0.01 -9.72 8.28
C VAL A 464 -1.10 -10.79 8.26
N SER A 465 -2.38 -10.41 8.18
CA SER A 465 -3.48 -11.37 8.05
C SER A 465 -3.34 -12.24 6.81
N ARG A 466 -2.89 -11.67 5.69
CA ARG A 466 -2.61 -12.45 4.48
C ARG A 466 -1.47 -13.44 4.66
N LEU A 467 -0.42 -13.06 5.38
CA LEU A 467 0.67 -13.98 5.73
C LEU A 467 0.14 -15.17 6.55
N ARG A 468 -0.76 -14.94 7.50
CA ARG A 468 -1.43 -16.04 8.23
C ARG A 468 -2.23 -16.95 7.29
N THR A 469 -3.01 -16.40 6.38
CA THR A 469 -3.74 -17.19 5.37
C THR A 469 -2.81 -18.02 4.49
N PHE A 470 -1.68 -17.44 4.09
CA PHE A 470 -0.63 -18.12 3.34
C PHE A 470 -0.07 -19.30 4.15
N GLN A 471 0.35 -19.06 5.39
CA GLN A 471 0.91 -20.07 6.27
C GLN A 471 -0.09 -21.21 6.54
N ASN A 472 -1.36 -20.89 6.78
CA ASN A 472 -2.42 -21.90 6.93
C ASN A 472 -2.60 -22.75 5.67
N SER A 473 -2.45 -22.15 4.49
CA SER A 473 -2.47 -22.87 3.21
C SER A 473 -1.31 -23.86 3.14
N CYS A 474 -0.11 -23.49 3.63
CA CYS A 474 1.04 -24.40 3.66
C CYS A 474 0.84 -25.64 4.53
N ARG A 475 -0.03 -25.57 5.53
CA ARG A 475 -0.34 -26.70 6.42
C ARG A 475 -1.35 -27.67 5.82
N ASN A 476 -2.13 -27.22 4.85
CA ASN A 476 -3.17 -28.04 4.22
C ASN A 476 -2.56 -28.89 3.11
N SER A 477 -2.42 -30.20 3.34
CA SER A 477 -1.79 -31.16 2.40
C SER A 477 -2.55 -31.38 1.08
N MET A 478 -3.67 -30.69 0.87
CA MET A 478 -4.56 -30.84 -0.29
C MET A 478 -4.26 -29.83 -1.42
N SER A 479 -3.53 -28.74 -1.13
CA SER A 479 -3.27 -27.67 -2.11
C SER A 479 -1.82 -27.19 -2.06
N ASP A 480 -1.19 -26.95 -3.21
CA ASP A 480 0.10 -26.26 -3.27
C ASP A 480 -0.09 -24.79 -2.86
N PRO A 481 0.39 -24.35 -1.67
CA PRO A 481 0.21 -22.98 -1.21
C PRO A 481 0.95 -21.96 -2.07
N PHE A 482 1.97 -22.37 -2.83
CA PHE A 482 2.75 -21.51 -3.72
C PHE A 482 2.20 -21.50 -5.15
N ALA A 483 1.16 -22.29 -5.44
CA ALA A 483 0.48 -22.20 -6.72
C ALA A 483 -0.01 -20.77 -6.96
N LEU A 484 0.34 -20.22 -8.12
CA LEU A 484 -0.04 -18.87 -8.53
C LEU A 484 -1.50 -18.83 -9.00
N ASP A 485 -2.44 -19.05 -8.07
CA ASP A 485 -3.85 -18.81 -8.29
C ASP A 485 -4.18 -17.30 -8.27
N ASN A 486 -5.44 -16.95 -8.53
CA ASN A 486 -5.87 -15.55 -8.54
C ASN A 486 -5.60 -14.86 -7.19
N TRP A 487 -5.82 -15.56 -6.08
CA TRP A 487 -5.56 -15.01 -4.76
C TRP A 487 -4.07 -14.70 -4.55
N MET A 488 -3.18 -15.61 -4.97
CA MET A 488 -1.73 -15.43 -4.85
C MET A 488 -1.23 -14.27 -5.70
N ALA A 489 -1.69 -14.14 -6.95
CA ALA A 489 -1.28 -13.01 -7.79
C ALA A 489 -1.73 -11.68 -7.17
N ARG A 490 -2.97 -11.61 -6.67
CA ARG A 490 -3.45 -10.43 -5.94
C ARG A 490 -2.66 -10.18 -4.66
N PHE A 491 -2.32 -11.24 -3.92
CA PHE A 491 -1.45 -11.18 -2.74
C PHE A 491 -0.09 -10.58 -3.04
N LEU A 492 0.53 -10.93 -4.16
CA LEU A 492 1.84 -10.39 -4.55
C LEU A 492 1.72 -8.94 -5.02
N THR A 493 0.71 -8.61 -5.83
CA THR A 493 0.65 -7.33 -6.56
C THR A 493 -0.14 -6.22 -5.89
N GLU A 494 -1.11 -6.53 -5.01
CA GLU A 494 -1.97 -5.53 -4.36
C GLU A 494 -1.47 -5.17 -2.96
N HIS A 495 -0.63 -4.15 -2.84
CA HIS A 495 0.02 -3.76 -1.58
C HIS A 495 -0.87 -2.96 -0.61
N SER A 496 -2.01 -2.39 -1.05
CA SER A 496 -2.92 -1.61 -0.20
C SER A 496 -4.36 -2.14 -0.13
N SER A 497 -4.67 -3.30 -0.73
CA SER A 497 -6.04 -3.83 -0.76
C SER A 497 -6.39 -4.69 0.46
N CYS A 498 -7.68 -4.98 0.65
CA CYS A 498 -8.10 -6.09 1.50
C CYS A 498 -8.48 -7.26 0.59
N LEU A 499 -7.74 -8.36 0.73
CA LEU A 499 -8.07 -9.58 0.00
C LEU A 499 -9.09 -10.38 0.81
N ALA A 500 -10.08 -10.94 0.11
CA ALA A 500 -10.97 -11.93 0.70
C ALA A 500 -10.18 -13.19 1.07
N GLU A 501 -10.79 -14.06 1.86
CA GLU A 501 -10.23 -15.37 2.19
C GLU A 501 -9.89 -16.15 0.92
N ARG A 502 -8.77 -16.87 0.95
CA ARG A 502 -8.34 -17.73 -0.17
C ARG A 502 -9.31 -18.90 -0.28
N GLN A 503 -10.11 -18.92 -1.33
CA GLN A 503 -11.01 -20.05 -1.59
C GLN A 503 -10.19 -21.27 -1.98
N THR A 504 -10.21 -22.31 -1.15
CA THR A 504 -9.68 -23.63 -1.52
C THR A 504 -10.70 -24.33 -2.44
N HIS A 505 -10.21 -25.05 -3.45
CA HIS A 505 -10.99 -25.62 -4.56
C HIS A 505 -12.15 -26.58 -4.16
N ASP A 506 -12.33 -26.90 -2.88
CA ASP A 506 -13.43 -27.75 -2.37
C ASP A 506 -14.80 -27.03 -2.29
N SER A 507 -14.85 -25.72 -2.49
CA SER A 507 -16.09 -24.93 -2.38
C SER A 507 -16.92 -24.87 -3.69
N LEU A 508 -16.33 -25.26 -4.82
CA LEU A 508 -16.96 -25.15 -6.15
C LEU A 508 -17.74 -26.41 -6.54
N SER A 509 -18.60 -26.87 -5.63
CA SER A 509 -19.68 -27.81 -5.95
C SER A 509 -21.07 -27.28 -5.60
N SER A 510 -21.28 -25.95 -5.60
CA SER A 510 -22.60 -25.39 -5.91
C SER A 510 -22.56 -23.88 -6.12
N SER A 511 -23.28 -23.44 -7.16
CA SER A 511 -23.57 -22.06 -7.53
C SER A 511 -22.53 -21.33 -8.40
N PHE A 512 -22.84 -21.27 -9.69
CA PHE A 512 -22.40 -20.17 -10.56
C PHE A 512 -23.06 -18.89 -10.06
N GLY A 513 -22.26 -17.90 -9.63
CA GLY A 513 -22.76 -16.60 -9.21
C GLY A 513 -21.66 -15.55 -9.12
N VAL A 514 -21.89 -14.44 -9.82
CA VAL A 514 -21.12 -13.19 -9.77
C VAL A 514 -20.69 -12.84 -8.33
N GLU A 515 -19.38 -12.65 -8.10
CA GLU A 515 -18.86 -12.12 -6.85
C GLU A 515 -19.50 -10.76 -6.55
N ARG A 516 -20.33 -10.68 -5.51
CA ARG A 516 -20.75 -9.42 -4.93
C ARG A 516 -19.63 -8.91 -4.03
N ILE A 517 -19.15 -7.71 -4.33
CA ILE A 517 -18.34 -6.89 -3.41
C ILE A 517 -19.13 -6.78 -2.10
N SER A 518 -18.68 -7.47 -1.06
CA SER A 518 -19.24 -7.31 0.29
C SER A 518 -18.64 -6.04 0.89
N THR A 519 -19.38 -4.94 0.82
CA THR A 519 -19.17 -3.81 1.71
C THR A 519 -19.49 -4.27 3.13
N GLN A 520 -18.47 -4.56 3.95
CA GLN A 520 -18.67 -4.66 5.39
C GLN A 520 -18.95 -3.25 5.91
N SER A 521 -20.24 -2.91 6.01
CA SER A 521 -20.69 -1.90 6.96
C SER A 521 -20.48 -2.45 8.36
N ALA A 522 -19.68 -1.76 9.17
CA ALA A 522 -19.52 -2.06 10.58
C ALA A 522 -20.88 -2.00 11.30
N GLU A 523 -21.45 -3.16 11.61
CA GLU A 523 -22.56 -3.27 12.56
C GLU A 523 -21.99 -3.17 13.98
N TYR A 524 -22.13 -1.97 14.55
CA TYR A 524 -21.98 -1.71 15.97
C TYR A 524 -23.06 -2.50 16.73
N ASN A 525 -22.66 -3.55 17.46
CA ASN A 525 -23.53 -4.16 18.46
C ASN A 525 -23.60 -3.26 19.69
N ALA A 526 -24.69 -2.52 19.80
CA ALA A 526 -25.11 -1.86 21.04
C ALA A 526 -25.90 -2.86 21.88
N GLU A 527 -25.37 -3.20 23.06
CA GLU A 527 -26.15 -3.85 24.11
C GLU A 527 -27.23 -2.88 24.62
N LEU A 528 -28.47 -3.36 24.81
CA LEU A 528 -29.28 -2.88 25.93
C LEU A 528 -30.33 -3.91 26.38
N SER A 529 -30.19 -4.31 27.64
CA SER A 529 -31.24 -4.53 28.65
C SER A 529 -32.28 -5.65 28.48
N GLY A 530 -32.12 -6.69 29.30
CA GLY A 530 -33.19 -7.55 29.80
C GLY A 530 -33.11 -7.67 31.32
N ILE A 531 -34.14 -7.20 32.01
CA ILE A 531 -34.31 -7.24 33.47
C ILE A 531 -34.60 -8.68 33.92
N ALA A 532 -33.90 -9.17 34.95
CA ALA A 532 -34.42 -10.19 35.88
C ALA A 532 -33.72 -10.11 37.25
N GLN A 533 -34.50 -10.40 38.29
CA GLN A 533 -34.29 -10.07 39.70
C GLN A 533 -33.52 -11.14 40.51
N SER A 534 -32.99 -10.67 41.66
CA SER A 534 -32.64 -11.42 42.89
C SER A 534 -31.39 -12.33 42.78
N SER A 535 -30.53 -12.50 43.79
CA SER A 535 -30.60 -12.31 45.25
C SER A 535 -29.17 -12.15 45.78
N GLY A 536 -28.99 -11.45 46.90
CA GLY A 536 -27.68 -11.04 47.42
C GLY A 536 -26.85 -12.13 48.07
N ILE A 537 -25.62 -11.77 48.48
CA ILE A 537 -24.98 -12.06 49.79
C ILE A 537 -23.67 -11.24 49.91
N LEU A 538 -23.66 -10.41 50.97
CA LEU A 538 -22.60 -9.86 51.85
C LEU A 538 -21.12 -9.66 51.41
N ASN A 539 -20.65 -8.40 51.62
CA ASN A 539 -19.54 -7.93 52.50
C ASN A 539 -18.14 -8.60 52.40
N THR A 540 -16.99 -7.92 52.32
CA THR A 540 -16.50 -6.67 52.97
C THR A 540 -15.12 -6.28 52.38
N PRO A 541 -14.60 -5.05 52.63
CA PRO A 541 -13.45 -4.46 51.93
C PRO A 541 -12.13 -4.55 52.72
N ASN A 542 -10.98 -4.39 52.04
CA ASN A 542 -9.84 -3.70 52.66
C ASN A 542 -8.86 -3.06 51.65
N PRO A 543 -8.14 -1.99 52.02
CA PRO A 543 -7.54 -1.01 51.13
C PRO A 543 -6.00 -1.10 51.05
N GLY A 544 -5.45 -0.44 50.02
CA GLY A 544 -4.13 0.19 50.09
C GLY A 544 -3.08 -0.34 49.13
N ALA A 545 -2.80 0.43 48.07
CA ALA A 545 -1.46 0.89 47.70
C ALA A 545 -1.56 1.79 46.46
N LEU A 546 -1.43 3.10 46.71
CA LEU A 546 -1.06 4.09 45.70
C LEU A 546 0.43 3.93 45.44
N GLU A 547 0.82 3.63 44.20
CA GLU A 547 2.14 4.00 43.68
C GLU A 547 2.07 4.09 42.16
N GLY A 548 2.53 5.23 41.64
CA GLY A 548 2.31 5.65 40.26
C GLY A 548 3.03 4.77 39.24
N SER A 549 2.27 4.26 38.27
CA SER A 549 2.86 3.64 37.08
C SER A 549 3.26 4.74 36.10
N GLN A 550 4.57 4.98 36.00
CA GLN A 550 5.14 5.47 34.75
C GLN A 550 4.82 4.43 33.67
N LEU A 551 4.10 4.83 32.63
CA LEU A 551 3.83 4.02 31.45
C LEU A 551 5.17 3.71 30.76
N LYS A 552 5.64 2.47 30.89
CA LYS A 552 6.70 1.91 30.04
C LYS A 552 6.18 1.85 28.59
N GLU A 553 6.93 2.42 27.66
CA GLU A 553 6.88 2.12 26.22
C GLU A 553 7.05 0.59 25.99
N PRO A 554 6.69 0.03 24.82
CA PRO A 554 6.46 -1.40 24.63
C PRO A 554 7.73 -2.27 24.56
N GLU A 555 8.84 -1.89 25.21
CA GLU A 555 10.09 -2.67 25.26
C GLU A 555 9.87 -4.11 25.76
N ASN A 556 8.93 -4.32 26.69
CA ASN A 556 8.63 -5.65 27.25
C ASN A 556 8.06 -6.64 26.21
N ALA A 557 7.36 -6.13 25.19
CA ALA A 557 6.77 -6.93 24.12
C ALA A 557 7.88 -7.46 23.19
N TRP A 558 8.79 -6.55 22.81
CA TRP A 558 9.96 -6.84 21.98
C TRP A 558 10.91 -7.88 22.58
N ASP A 559 11.16 -7.80 23.88
CA ASP A 559 12.01 -8.76 24.59
C ASP A 559 11.40 -10.18 24.60
N GLY A 560 10.07 -10.28 24.74
CA GLY A 560 9.34 -11.54 24.69
C GLY A 560 9.37 -12.20 23.32
N LEU A 561 9.11 -11.42 22.25
CA LEU A 561 9.21 -11.92 20.87
C LEU A 561 10.66 -12.32 20.54
N SER A 562 11.65 -11.49 20.90
CA SER A 562 13.06 -11.77 20.62
C SER A 562 13.55 -13.01 21.39
N SER A 563 13.12 -13.22 22.63
CA SER A 563 13.43 -14.44 23.41
C SER A 563 12.80 -15.70 22.79
N LEU A 564 11.53 -15.63 22.39
CA LEU A 564 10.83 -16.75 21.75
C LEU A 564 11.43 -17.08 20.37
N MET A 565 11.87 -16.06 19.64
CA MET A 565 12.47 -16.19 18.32
C MET A 565 13.88 -16.78 18.34
N ASN A 566 14.64 -16.50 19.40
CA ASN A 566 16.01 -16.99 19.58
C ASN A 566 16.08 -18.37 20.25
N ASP A 567 14.94 -18.92 20.69
CA ASP A 567 14.89 -20.26 21.26
C ASP A 567 15.03 -21.33 20.17
N GLN A 568 16.21 -21.96 20.10
CA GLN A 568 16.52 -23.02 19.14
C GLN A 568 15.77 -24.33 19.42
N SER A 569 15.11 -24.47 20.57
CA SER A 569 14.32 -25.66 20.90
C SER A 569 12.94 -25.66 20.23
N ILE A 570 12.47 -24.50 19.75
CA ILE A 570 11.17 -24.36 19.07
C ILE A 570 11.31 -24.80 17.61
N THR A 571 10.44 -25.70 17.16
CA THR A 571 10.39 -26.15 15.75
C THR A 571 10.16 -24.97 14.79
N ASN A 572 10.62 -25.08 13.55
CA ASN A 572 10.44 -24.03 12.54
C ASN A 572 8.95 -23.66 12.34
N GLU A 573 8.08 -24.66 12.40
CA GLU A 573 6.62 -24.50 12.34
C GLU A 573 6.08 -23.72 13.54
N ALA A 574 6.48 -24.11 14.76
CA ALA A 574 6.02 -23.46 15.98
C ALA A 574 6.55 -22.01 16.10
N LEU A 575 7.75 -21.73 15.59
CA LEU A 575 8.28 -20.37 15.53
C LEU A 575 7.42 -19.49 14.60
N ALA A 576 7.12 -19.96 13.40
CA ALA A 576 6.29 -19.22 12.46
C ALA A 576 4.87 -18.97 13.02
N ASP A 577 4.24 -19.99 13.60
CA ASP A 577 2.91 -19.89 14.23
C ASP A 577 2.92 -18.87 15.38
N ASN A 578 3.88 -18.99 16.31
CA ASN A 578 3.96 -18.09 17.45
C ASN A 578 4.26 -16.65 17.05
N ALA A 579 5.13 -16.42 16.07
CA ALA A 579 5.46 -15.07 15.62
C ALA A 579 4.30 -14.40 14.87
N ILE A 580 3.56 -15.15 14.05
CA ILE A 580 2.37 -14.64 13.35
C ILE A 580 1.22 -14.41 14.35
N ASP A 581 1.06 -15.28 15.34
CA ASP A 581 0.15 -15.06 16.46
C ASP A 581 0.46 -13.80 17.24
N TRP A 582 1.73 -13.54 17.46
CA TRP A 582 2.18 -12.34 18.15
C TRP A 582 1.87 -11.08 17.33
N LEU A 583 2.20 -11.10 16.04
CA LEU A 583 1.88 -10.03 15.08
C LEU A 583 0.38 -9.70 14.97
N LEU A 584 -0.52 -10.59 15.41
CA LEU A 584 -1.98 -10.43 15.29
C LEU A 584 -2.71 -10.22 16.63
N LYS A 585 -2.03 -10.39 17.76
CA LYS A 585 -2.59 -10.18 19.11
C LYS A 585 -2.32 -8.77 19.66
N GLU A 586 -1.22 -8.15 19.25
CA GLU A 586 -0.88 -6.75 19.48
C GLU A 586 -1.23 -5.89 18.26
#